data_AF-A0A3A4Q5C1-F1
#
_entry.id   AF-A0A3A4Q5C1-F1
#
_cell.length_a   1.000
_cell.length_b   1.000
_cell.length_c   1.000
_cell.angle_alpha   90.00
_cell.angle_beta   90.00
_cell.angle_gamma   90.00
#
_symmetry.space_group_name_H-M   'P 1'
#
loop_
_entity.id
_entity.type
_entity.pdbx_description
1 polymer ?
#
loop_
_entity_poly.entity_id
_entity_poly.type
_entity_poly.pdbx_seq_one_letter_code
_entity_poly.pdbx_strand_id
1 'polypeptide(L)'
;MTLQIPLSPEAEVRLREQATAAGKDLATFVLEVVEERVAGTNGLNTPALSPQQWSREWHEWAASHRRLDRAVDDSRESIYAGRGE
;
A
#
# COMPACT_ATOMS: atom_id res chain seq x y z
N MET A 1 19.31 12.40 15.94
CA MET A 1 18.88 13.74 15.44
C MET A 1 17.75 14.23 16.32
N THR A 2 17.76 15.50 16.72
CA THR A 2 16.74 16.05 17.65
C THR A 2 15.81 16.98 16.87
N LEU A 3 14.50 16.71 16.92
CA LEU A 3 13.46 17.52 16.28
C LEU A 3 12.64 18.22 17.37
N GLN A 4 12.51 19.55 17.30
CA GLN A 4 11.66 20.32 18.20
C GLN A 4 10.47 20.88 17.42
N ILE A 5 9.26 20.52 17.86
CA ILE A 5 8.01 20.94 17.23
C ILE A 5 7.21 21.73 18.27
N PRO A 6 6.84 22.99 18.00
CA PRO A 6 5.91 23.70 18.87
C PRO A 6 4.51 23.10 18.71
N LEU A 7 3.94 22.64 19.82
CA LEU A 7 2.58 22.11 19.86
C LEU A 7 1.62 23.14 20.47
N SER A 8 0.38 23.17 19.98
CA SER A 8 -0.67 23.86 20.72
C SER A 8 -0.98 23.08 22.01
N PRO A 9 -1.43 23.77 23.08
CA PRO A 9 -1.77 23.10 24.35
C PRO A 9 -2.80 21.97 24.16
N GLU A 10 -3.76 22.18 23.26
CA GLU A 10 -4.79 21.20 22.91
C GLU A 10 -4.22 19.95 22.24
N ALA A 11 -3.24 20.11 21.35
CA ALA A 11 -2.58 19.00 20.67
C ALA A 11 -1.73 18.18 21.65
N GLU A 12 -1.03 18.84 22.58
CA GLU A 12 -0.25 18.19 23.62
C GLU A 12 -1.11 17.32 24.54
N VAL A 13 -2.28 17.84 24.95
CA VAL A 13 -3.25 17.08 25.77
C VAL A 13 -3.73 15.84 25.02
N ARG A 14 -4.18 15.99 23.77
CA ARG A 14 -4.67 14.86 22.96
C ARG A 14 -3.61 13.79 22.74
N LEU A 15 -2.36 14.19 22.49
CA LEU A 15 -1.27 13.24 22.30
C LEU A 15 -0.94 12.48 23.59
N ARG A 16 -0.98 13.15 24.76
CA ARG A 16 -0.81 12.47 26.06
C ARG A 16 -1.93 11.49 26.37
N GLU A 17 -3.17 11.87 26.09
CA GLU A 17 -4.33 10.98 26.28
C GLU A 17 -4.20 9.73 25.41
N GLN A 18 -3.83 9.90 24.14
CA GLN A 18 -3.64 8.80 23.21
C GLN A 18 -2.45 7.90 23.61
N ALA A 19 -1.33 8.49 24.04
CA ALA A 19 -0.18 7.72 24.52
C ALA A 19 -0.55 6.90 25.78
N THR A 20 -1.28 7.51 26.72
CA THR A 20 -1.76 6.84 27.93
C THR A 20 -2.73 5.71 27.60
N ALA A 21 -3.67 5.93 26.68
CA ALA A 21 -4.61 4.91 26.22
C ALA A 21 -3.90 3.73 25.53
N ALA A 22 -2.80 4.00 24.83
CA ALA A 22 -1.94 2.98 24.22
C ALA A 22 -0.99 2.30 25.22
N GLY A 23 -0.93 2.77 26.47
CA GLY A 23 0.01 2.28 27.50
C GLY A 23 1.47 2.59 27.19
N LYS A 24 1.72 3.63 26.38
CA LYS A 24 3.06 4.02 25.91
C LYS A 24 3.46 5.38 26.46
N ASP A 25 4.76 5.62 26.54
CA ASP A 25 5.25 6.97 26.77
C ASP A 25 4.98 7.85 25.53
N LEU A 26 4.84 9.15 25.77
CA LEU A 26 4.51 10.12 24.73
C LEU A 26 5.53 10.13 23.58
N ALA A 27 6.82 9.96 23.87
CA ALA A 27 7.86 10.03 22.86
C ALA A 27 7.82 8.80 21.95
N THR A 28 7.71 7.60 22.52
CA THR A 28 7.54 6.35 21.76
C THR A 28 6.27 6.38 20.92
N PHE A 29 5.15 6.82 21.50
CA PHE A 29 3.89 6.93 20.76
C PHE A 29 4.01 7.87 19.55
N VAL A 30 4.58 9.06 19.73
CA VAL A 30 4.76 10.02 18.64
C VAL A 30 5.72 9.47 17.58
N LEU A 31 6.80 8.81 18.00
CA LEU A 31 7.78 8.24 17.09
C LEU A 31 7.16 7.14 16.23
N GLU A 32 6.41 6.21 16.82
CA GLU A 32 5.69 5.17 16.08
C GLU A 32 4.67 5.75 15.11
N VAL A 33 3.91 6.77 15.50
CA VAL A 33 2.95 7.43 14.60
C VAL A 33 3.66 8.10 13.42
N VAL A 34 4.81 8.73 13.66
CA VAL A 34 5.63 9.32 12.59
C VAL A 34 6.19 8.23 11.68
N GLU A 35 6.73 7.14 12.24
CA GLU A 35 7.25 6.01 11.48
C GLU A 35 6.17 5.33 10.65
N GLU A 36 4.98 5.09 11.22
CA GLU A 36 3.84 4.52 10.50
C GLU A 36 3.38 5.44 9.37
N ARG A 37 3.35 6.77 9.59
CA ARG A 37 2.97 7.72 8.55
C ARG A 37 3.99 7.78 7.43
N VAL A 38 5.28 7.74 7.76
CA VAL A 38 6.38 7.75 6.78
C VAL A 38 6.44 6.40 6.03
N ALA A 39 6.24 5.28 6.72
CA ALA A 39 6.18 3.96 6.11
C ALA A 39 4.91 3.80 5.25
N GLY A 40 3.78 4.32 5.71
CA GLY A 40 2.50 4.34 4.99
C GLY A 40 2.51 5.22 3.74
N THR A 41 3.34 6.27 3.69
CA THR A 41 3.58 7.03 2.46
C THR A 41 4.34 6.26 1.37
N ASN A 42 5.04 5.17 1.72
CA ASN A 42 5.61 4.25 0.72
C ASN A 42 4.59 3.21 0.21
N GLY A 43 3.38 3.14 0.79
CA GLY A 43 2.43 2.06 0.54
C GLY A 43 1.64 2.15 -0.77
N LEU A 44 1.32 3.34 -1.30
CA LEU A 44 0.49 3.48 -2.52
C LEU A 44 0.76 4.79 -3.28
N ASN A 45 2.02 5.23 -3.37
CA ASN A 45 2.41 6.27 -4.33
C ASN A 45 2.84 5.63 -5.65
N THR A 46 2.03 4.71 -6.18
CA THR A 46 2.05 4.48 -7.63
C THR A 46 1.58 5.82 -8.21
N PRO A 47 2.43 6.58 -8.93
CA PRO A 47 1.93 7.77 -9.60
C PRO A 47 0.73 7.33 -10.43
N ALA A 48 -0.41 8.00 -10.25
CA ALA A 48 -1.60 7.70 -11.02
C ALA A 48 -1.26 7.96 -12.48
N LEU A 49 -0.89 6.91 -13.20
CA LEU A 49 -0.64 6.96 -14.63
C LEU A 49 -1.90 7.56 -15.25
N SER A 50 -1.73 8.50 -16.19
CA SER A 50 -2.87 8.92 -16.98
C SER A 50 -3.44 7.68 -17.70
N PRO A 51 -4.74 7.66 -18.04
CA PRO A 51 -5.32 6.56 -18.79
C PRO A 51 -4.53 6.21 -20.06
N GLN A 52 -3.92 7.21 -20.70
CA GLN A 52 -3.07 7.02 -21.89
C GLN A 52 -1.73 6.36 -21.55
N GLN A 53 -1.09 6.76 -20.44
CA GLN A 53 0.17 6.16 -19.99
C GLN A 53 -0.03 4.71 -19.56
N TRP A 54 -1.09 4.45 -18.80
CA TRP A 54 -1.45 3.10 -18.37
C TRP A 54 -1.73 2.18 -19.58
N SER A 55 -2.52 2.66 -20.55
CA SER A 55 -2.80 1.90 -21.77
C SER A 55 -1.54 1.58 -22.56
N ARG A 56 -0.61 2.54 -22.69
CA ARG A 56 0.66 2.34 -23.39
C ARG A 56 1.51 1.28 -22.69
N GLU A 57 1.74 1.43 -21.39
CA GLU A 57 2.57 0.48 -20.62
C GLU A 57 2.00 -0.93 -20.63
N TRP A 58 0.67 -1.06 -20.56
CA TRP A 58 0.00 -2.35 -20.70
C TRP A 58 0.25 -3.00 -22.07
N HIS A 59 0.13 -2.23 -23.17
CA HIS A 59 0.39 -2.75 -24.51
C HIS A 59 1.85 -3.12 -24.71
N GLU A 60 2.79 -2.33 -24.18
CA GLU A 60 4.22 -2.62 -24.23
C GLU A 60 4.56 -3.92 -23.48
N TRP A 61 4.00 -4.10 -22.28
CA TRP A 61 4.15 -5.34 -21.51
C TRP A 61 3.54 -6.55 -22.23
N ALA A 62 2.35 -6.41 -22.81
CA ALA A 62 1.73 -7.50 -23.58
C ALA A 62 2.57 -7.87 -24.81
N ALA A 63 3.12 -6.86 -25.50
CA ALA A 63 3.97 -7.05 -26.67
C ALA A 63 5.36 -7.60 -26.34
N SER A 64 5.86 -7.43 -25.11
CA SER A 64 7.15 -7.97 -24.69
C SER A 64 7.14 -9.49 -24.53
N HIS A 65 5.97 -10.14 -24.57
CA HIS A 65 5.82 -11.58 -24.41
C HIS A 65 5.62 -12.27 -25.75
N ARG A 66 6.17 -13.49 -25.88
CA ARG A 66 5.96 -14.33 -27.06
C ARG A 66 4.49 -14.70 -27.19
N ARG A 67 3.88 -14.43 -28.35
CA ARG A 67 2.53 -14.91 -28.67
C ARG A 67 2.52 -16.43 -28.75
N LEU A 68 1.51 -17.03 -28.11
CA LEU A 68 1.21 -18.45 -28.21
C LEU A 68 0.04 -18.62 -29.19
N ASP A 69 0.32 -19.07 -30.40
CA ASP A 69 -0.69 -19.33 -31.43
C ASP A 69 -1.33 -20.72 -31.25
N ARG A 70 -1.72 -21.05 -30.02
CA ARG A 70 -2.49 -22.25 -29.70
C ARG A 70 -3.73 -21.85 -28.93
N ALA A 71 -4.84 -22.49 -29.23
CA ALA A 71 -6.02 -22.39 -28.39
C ALA A 71 -5.68 -22.95 -27.01
N VAL A 72 -5.85 -22.13 -25.98
CA VAL A 72 -5.78 -22.55 -24.58
C VAL A 72 -7.22 -22.70 -24.12
N ASP A 73 -7.53 -23.85 -23.53
CA ASP A 73 -8.83 -24.08 -22.92
C ASP A 73 -8.91 -23.27 -21.62
N ASP A 74 -9.73 -22.23 -21.62
CA ASP A 74 -10.01 -21.35 -20.49
C ASP A 74 -11.38 -21.65 -19.84
N SER A 75 -11.99 -22.79 -20.19
CA SER A 75 -13.27 -23.21 -19.63
C SER A 75 -13.16 -23.44 -18.13
N ARG A 76 -14.24 -23.15 -17.41
CA ARG A 76 -14.30 -23.43 -15.97
C ARG A 76 -14.10 -24.92 -15.68
N GLU A 77 -14.66 -25.80 -16.50
CA GLU A 77 -14.50 -27.24 -16.35
C GLU A 77 -13.04 -27.71 -16.39
N SER A 78 -12.21 -27.15 -17.27
CA SER A 78 -10.79 -27.56 -17.39
C SER A 78 -9.94 -27.11 -16.19
N ILE A 79 -10.33 -26.02 -15.54
CA ILE A 79 -9.67 -25.49 -14.33
C ILE A 79 -9.99 -26.36 -13.09
N TYR A 80 -11.21 -26.90 -13.00
CA TYR A 80 -11.66 -27.69 -11.84
C TYR A 80 -11.73 -29.20 -12.08
N ALA A 81 -11.38 -29.68 -13.28
CA ALA A 81 -11.31 -31.11 -13.59
C ALA A 81 -10.45 -31.86 -12.57
N GLY A 82 -10.98 -32.97 -12.02
CA GLY A 82 -10.30 -33.78 -11.01
C GLY A 82 -10.23 -33.17 -9.60
N ARG A 83 -10.93 -32.07 -9.31
CA ARG A 83 -11.04 -31.47 -7.97
C ARG A 83 -12.44 -31.59 -7.36
N GLY A 84 -13.03 -32.79 -7.42
CA GLY A 84 -14.33 -33.08 -6.77
C GLY A 84 -15.14 -34.23 -7.36
N GLU A 85 -14.51 -35.12 -8.12
CA GLU A 85 -15.09 -36.40 -8.56
C GLU A 85 -14.81 -37.50 -7.54
#